data_AF-A0A7T8KBV4-F1
#
_entry.id   AF-A0A7T8KBV4-F1
#
_cell.length_a   1.000
_cell.length_b   1.000
_cell.length_c   1.000
_cell.angle_alpha   90.00
_cell.angle_beta   90.00
_cell.angle_gamma   90.00
#
_symmetry.space_group_name_H-M   'P 1'
#
loop_
_entity.id
_entity.type
_entity.pdbx_description
1 polymer ?
#
loop_
_entity_poly.entity_id
_entity_poly.type
_entity_poly.pdbx_seq_one_letter_code
_entity_poly.pdbx_strand_id
1 'polypeptide(L)'
;NCFVKSRPIDEPRSCDQDSRYRTLSGRCNNLHNPEWGSAGSTLTRLLPDAYNDRRSIPRGGRHPSSLPNPRWISQRNHPDNDKPDPRFTHMVMQFGQFIDHDLTLAPKD
;
A
#
# COMPACT_ATOMS: atom_id res chain seq x y z
N ASN A 1 -5.16 -13.06 -12.63
CA ASN A 1 -5.59 -13.43 -11.27
C ASN A 1 -5.29 -12.27 -10.36
N CYS A 2 -6.25 -11.37 -10.15
CA CYS A 2 -6.14 -10.37 -9.08
C CYS A 2 -6.19 -11.12 -7.76
N PHE A 3 -5.31 -10.79 -6.81
CA PHE A 3 -5.26 -11.39 -5.47
C PHE A 3 -6.68 -11.60 -4.94
N VAL A 4 -7.11 -12.86 -4.86
CA VAL A 4 -8.45 -13.20 -4.37
C VAL A 4 -8.44 -12.83 -2.89
N LYS A 5 -9.44 -12.07 -2.44
CA LYS A 5 -9.70 -11.87 -1.01
C LYS A 5 -9.83 -13.23 -0.34
N SER A 6 -8.75 -13.77 0.19
CA SER A 6 -8.79 -14.96 1.01
C SER A 6 -9.23 -14.52 2.38
N ARG A 7 -10.54 -14.64 2.62
CA ARG A 7 -11.05 -14.70 3.98
C ARG A 7 -10.33 -15.85 4.69
N PRO A 8 -9.70 -15.63 5.85
CA PRO A 8 -9.19 -16.73 6.66
C PRO A 8 -10.31 -17.76 6.88
N ILE A 9 -9.98 -19.05 6.79
CA ILE A 9 -10.96 -20.15 6.79
C ILE A 9 -11.87 -20.09 8.03
N ASP A 10 -11.34 -19.59 9.16
CA ASP A 10 -12.04 -19.57 10.44
C ASP A 10 -12.78 -18.25 10.74
N GLU A 11 -12.83 -17.30 9.81
CA GLU A 11 -13.45 -16.01 10.10
C GLU A 11 -15.00 -16.07 9.96
N PRO A 12 -15.80 -15.68 10.98
CA PRO A 12 -17.26 -15.84 10.98
C PRO A 12 -17.99 -14.88 10.03
N ARG A 13 -18.93 -15.41 9.23
CA ARG A 13 -19.61 -14.65 8.14
C ARG A 13 -20.25 -13.34 8.62
N SER A 14 -20.90 -13.35 9.78
CA SER A 14 -21.44 -12.15 10.45
C SER A 14 -20.44 -11.55 11.44
N CYS A 15 -20.53 -10.24 11.66
CA CYS A 15 -19.73 -9.59 12.69
C CYS A 15 -20.36 -9.79 14.07
N ASP A 16 -19.56 -10.25 15.02
CA ASP A 16 -19.90 -10.30 16.45
C ASP A 16 -19.55 -8.93 17.07
N GLN A 17 -20.57 -8.22 17.55
CA GLN A 17 -20.42 -6.90 18.16
C GLN A 17 -19.81 -6.97 19.56
N ASP A 18 -19.94 -8.13 20.22
CA ASP A 18 -19.46 -8.37 21.58
C ASP A 18 -18.04 -8.98 21.59
N SER A 19 -17.43 -9.16 20.41
CA SER A 19 -16.06 -9.66 20.30
C SER A 19 -15.07 -8.74 20.99
N ARG A 20 -14.28 -9.31 21.92
CA ARG A 20 -13.26 -8.57 22.66
C ARG A 20 -11.97 -8.31 21.86
N TYR A 21 -11.76 -9.04 20.76
CA TYR A 21 -10.50 -9.05 20.03
C TYR A 21 -10.69 -8.72 18.55
N ARG A 22 -9.63 -8.16 17.96
CA ARG A 22 -9.56 -7.88 16.52
C ARG A 22 -9.47 -9.19 15.74
N THR A 23 -10.07 -9.23 14.57
CA THR A 23 -9.83 -10.35 13.65
C THR A 23 -8.47 -10.18 12.97
N LEU A 24 -7.86 -11.30 12.57
CA LEU A 24 -6.56 -11.29 11.88
C LEU A 24 -6.62 -10.57 10.52
N SER A 25 -7.78 -10.57 9.87
CA SER A 25 -7.97 -9.89 8.58
C SER A 25 -8.28 -8.40 8.73
N GLY A 26 -8.58 -7.91 9.94
CA GLY A 26 -9.06 -6.55 10.19
C GLY A 26 -10.55 -6.33 9.90
N ARG A 27 -11.27 -7.34 9.41
CA ARG A 27 -12.71 -7.27 9.16
C ARG A 27 -13.50 -7.04 10.44
N CYS A 28 -14.72 -6.52 10.31
CA CYS A 28 -15.64 -6.22 11.40
C CYS A 28 -15.15 -5.14 12.39
N ASN A 29 -14.02 -4.46 12.10
CA ASN A 29 -13.63 -3.29 12.87
C ASN A 29 -14.67 -2.16 12.75
N ASN A 30 -15.32 -2.04 11.59
CA ASN A 30 -16.49 -1.18 11.38
C ASN A 30 -17.74 -2.05 11.17
N LEU A 31 -18.70 -2.01 12.09
CA LEU A 31 -19.90 -2.86 12.06
C LEU A 31 -20.87 -2.53 10.90
N HIS A 32 -20.87 -1.28 10.44
CA HIS A 32 -21.70 -0.84 9.31
C HIS A 32 -21.05 -1.19 7.97
N ASN A 33 -19.72 -1.16 7.92
CA ASN A 33 -18.93 -1.47 6.73
C ASN A 33 -17.82 -2.49 7.09
N PRO A 34 -18.16 -3.78 7.26
CA PRO A 34 -17.25 -4.79 7.80
C PRO A 34 -15.91 -4.94 7.07
N GLU A 35 -15.84 -4.57 5.80
CA GLU A 35 -14.67 -4.74 4.94
C GLU A 35 -13.74 -3.51 4.91
N TRP A 36 -14.08 -2.42 5.58
CA TRP A 36 -13.24 -1.22 5.58
C TRP A 36 -11.95 -1.47 6.35
N GLY A 37 -10.82 -1.34 5.66
CA GLY A 37 -9.48 -1.58 6.23
C GLY A 37 -9.11 -3.06 6.34
N SER A 38 -9.91 -3.99 5.81
CA SER A 38 -9.54 -5.41 5.83
C SER A 38 -8.38 -5.71 4.87
N ALA A 39 -7.51 -6.65 5.25
CA ALA A 39 -6.43 -7.13 4.41
C ALA A 39 -6.97 -7.73 3.09
N GLY A 40 -6.20 -7.59 2.01
CA GLY A 40 -6.62 -8.02 0.67
C GLY A 40 -7.71 -7.14 0.04
N SER A 41 -8.08 -6.02 0.67
CA SER A 41 -8.88 -4.98 0.03
C SER A 41 -8.02 -4.08 -0.86
N THR A 42 -8.67 -3.37 -1.78
CA THR A 42 -8.02 -2.40 -2.66
C THR A 42 -7.65 -1.13 -1.88
N LEU A 43 -6.48 -0.55 -2.17
CA LEU A 43 -6.11 0.77 -1.64
C LEU A 43 -7.13 1.84 -2.02
N THR A 44 -7.46 2.71 -1.06
CA THR A 44 -8.40 3.82 -1.27
C THR A 44 -7.77 4.88 -2.17
N ARG A 45 -8.54 5.38 -3.14
CA ARG A 45 -8.14 6.51 -3.99
C ARG A 45 -8.66 7.82 -3.41
N LEU A 46 -7.76 8.71 -3.00
CA LEU A 46 -8.12 10.07 -2.57
C LEU A 46 -8.35 11.02 -3.76
N LEU A 47 -7.79 10.69 -4.92
CA LEU A 47 -7.95 11.40 -6.19
C LEU A 47 -8.20 10.40 -7.33
N PRO A 48 -8.84 10.82 -8.44
CA PRO A 48 -8.95 10.01 -9.64
C PRO A 48 -7.60 9.50 -10.13
N ASP A 49 -7.59 8.38 -10.84
CA ASP A 49 -6.38 7.84 -11.47
C ASP A 49 -5.89 8.74 -12.61
N ALA A 50 -4.60 8.60 -12.94
CA ALA A 50 -3.94 9.35 -14.00
C ALA A 50 -3.30 8.41 -15.05
N TYR A 51 -3.97 7.29 -15.37
CA TYR A 51 -3.52 6.37 -16.41
C TYR A 51 -3.64 7.03 -17.79
N ASN A 52 -2.71 6.68 -18.70
CA ASN A 52 -2.65 7.22 -20.05
C ASN A 52 -3.91 6.88 -20.88
N ASP A 53 -4.50 5.72 -20.62
CA ASP A 53 -5.74 5.23 -21.23
C ASP A 53 -6.96 5.30 -20.29
N ARG A 54 -6.82 5.99 -19.14
CA ARG A 54 -7.84 6.04 -18.06
C ARG A 54 -8.24 4.67 -17.50
N ARG A 55 -7.38 3.66 -17.64
CA ARG A 55 -7.68 2.29 -17.19
C ARG A 55 -6.51 1.60 -16.51
N SER A 56 -5.39 1.40 -17.22
CA SER A 56 -4.27 0.61 -16.69
C SER A 56 -2.91 0.89 -17.33
N ILE A 57 -2.86 1.62 -18.45
CA ILE A 57 -1.57 2.02 -19.04
C ILE A 57 -0.98 3.14 -18.18
N PRO A 58 0.23 2.96 -17.62
CA PRO A 58 0.89 3.98 -16.82
C PRO A 58 0.95 5.33 -17.55
N ARG A 59 0.92 6.43 -16.80
CA ARG A 59 1.07 7.77 -17.35
C ARG A 59 2.33 7.85 -18.21
N GLY A 60 2.20 8.38 -19.42
CA GLY A 60 3.29 8.44 -20.39
C GLY A 60 3.36 7.25 -21.35
N GLY A 61 2.60 6.18 -21.12
CA GLY A 61 2.67 4.97 -21.93
C GLY A 61 3.69 3.97 -21.39
N ARG A 62 4.13 3.04 -22.26
CA ARG A 62 5.10 1.99 -21.90
C ARG A 62 6.40 2.18 -22.68
N HIS A 63 6.40 1.73 -23.94
CA HIS A 63 7.59 1.73 -24.79
C HIS A 63 7.19 2.12 -26.23
N PRO A 64 7.47 3.36 -26.68
CA PRO A 64 8.13 4.45 -25.95
C PRO A 64 7.21 5.05 -24.87
N SER A 65 7.82 5.58 -23.80
CA SER A 65 7.13 6.46 -22.86
C SER A 65 7.36 7.92 -23.27
N SER A 66 6.33 8.76 -23.14
CA SER A 66 6.47 10.22 -23.30
C SER A 66 7.06 10.91 -22.07
N LEU A 67 7.24 10.18 -20.96
CA LEU A 67 7.90 10.67 -19.75
C LEU A 67 9.39 10.28 -19.73
N PRO A 68 10.25 11.06 -19.04
CA PRO A 68 11.67 10.73 -18.89
C PRO A 68 11.91 9.35 -18.28
N ASN A 69 13.01 8.72 -18.66
CA ASN A 69 13.44 7.45 -18.08
C ASN A 69 13.64 7.58 -16.56
N PRO A 70 12.97 6.76 -15.72
CA PRO A 70 13.11 6.85 -14.26
C PRO A 70 14.55 6.68 -13.74
N ARG A 71 15.38 5.87 -14.41
CA ARG A 71 16.79 5.69 -14.05
C ARG A 71 17.59 6.95 -14.28
N TRP A 72 17.33 7.66 -15.37
CA TRP A 72 17.97 8.94 -15.66
C TRP A 72 17.59 10.00 -14.62
N ILE A 73 16.30 10.07 -14.25
CA ILE A 73 15.81 10.96 -13.18
C ILE A 73 16.47 10.62 -11.83
N SER A 74 16.59 9.33 -11.49
CA SER A 74 17.25 8.87 -10.27
C SER A 74 18.72 9.31 -10.23
N GLN A 75 19.49 9.03 -11.27
CA GLN A 75 20.92 9.39 -11.33
C GLN A 75 21.16 10.91 -11.26
N ARG A 76 20.25 11.70 -11.85
CA ARG A 76 20.42 13.15 -11.89
C ARG A 76 20.02 13.84 -10.59
N ASN A 77 19.00 13.34 -9.89
CA ASN A 77 18.39 14.04 -8.74
C ASN A 77 18.62 13.37 -7.39
N HIS A 78 19.03 12.10 -7.35
CA HIS A 78 19.32 11.38 -6.10
C HIS A 78 20.79 10.92 -6.09
N PRO A 79 21.75 11.86 -6.11
CA PRO A 79 23.16 11.53 -6.00
C PRO A 79 23.46 10.92 -4.64
N ASP A 80 24.32 9.91 -4.63
CA ASP A 80 24.84 9.31 -3.41
C ASP A 80 25.72 10.34 -2.67
N ASN A 81 25.31 10.68 -1.46
CA ASN A 81 26.00 11.64 -0.61
C ASN A 81 25.95 11.15 0.84
N ASP A 82 27.11 11.09 1.48
CA ASP A 82 27.18 10.80 2.90
C ASP A 82 26.86 12.07 3.72
N LYS A 83 25.63 12.13 4.24
CA LYS A 83 25.10 13.24 5.04
C LYS A 83 24.26 12.72 6.22
N PRO A 84 24.90 12.26 7.30
CA PRO A 84 24.17 11.76 8.48
C PRO A 84 23.38 12.88 9.17
N ASP A 85 22.17 12.58 9.68
CA ASP A 85 21.40 13.53 10.49
C ASP A 85 21.91 13.50 11.95
N PRO A 86 22.29 14.66 12.54
CA PRO A 86 22.86 14.70 13.88
C PRO A 86 21.84 14.65 15.01
N ARG A 87 20.53 14.71 14.71
CA ARG A 87 19.44 14.79 15.71
C ARG A 87 18.74 13.46 15.91
N PHE A 88 18.70 12.63 14.87
CA PHE A 88 17.93 11.39 14.87
C PHE A 88 18.83 10.17 14.83
N THR A 89 18.49 9.19 15.67
CA THR A 89 19.11 7.87 15.58
C THR A 89 18.59 7.13 14.36
N HIS A 90 19.30 6.09 13.94
CA HIS A 90 18.87 5.21 12.86
C HIS A 90 17.51 4.55 13.12
N MET A 91 17.07 4.50 14.39
CA MET A 91 15.77 3.94 14.78
C MET A 91 14.59 4.68 14.14
N VAL A 92 14.73 5.97 13.79
CA VAL A 92 13.66 6.72 13.11
C VAL A 92 13.34 6.10 11.74
N MET A 93 14.37 5.76 10.96
CA MET A 93 14.18 5.09 9.67
C MET A 93 13.60 3.69 9.86
N GLN A 94 14.18 2.92 10.79
CA GLN A 94 13.76 1.52 11.01
C GLN A 94 12.32 1.41 11.51
N PHE A 95 11.88 2.31 12.39
CA PHE A 95 10.50 2.34 12.87
C PHE A 95 9.54 2.80 11.77
N GLY A 96 9.99 3.70 10.87
CA GLY A 96 9.23 4.06 9.67
C GLY A 96 8.91 2.84 8.80
N GLN A 97 9.89 1.98 8.54
CA GLN A 97 9.67 0.72 7.81
C GLN A 97 8.73 -0.23 8.58
N PHE A 98 8.91 -0.35 9.91
CA PHE A 98 8.05 -1.19 10.73
C PHE A 98 6.57 -0.79 10.62
N ILE A 99 6.26 0.51 10.67
CA ILE A 99 4.90 1.03 10.52
C ILE A 99 4.40 0.90 9.08
N ASP A 100 5.23 1.19 8.07
CA ASP A 100 4.86 1.00 6.66
C ASP A 100 4.38 -0.44 6.37
N HIS A 101 5.13 -1.41 6.89
CA HIS A 101 4.84 -2.84 6.73
C HIS A 101 3.65 -3.34 7.56
N ASP A 102 3.25 -2.64 8.63
CA ASP A 102 2.02 -2.95 9.39
C ASP A 102 0.77 -2.41 8.68
N LEU A 103 0.91 -1.29 7.96
CA LEU A 103 -0.23 -0.60 7.36
C LEU A 103 -0.55 -1.06 5.94
N THR A 104 0.45 -1.31 5.09
CA THR A 104 0.19 -1.54 3.66
C THR A 104 1.12 -2.56 3.01
N LEU A 105 0.58 -3.25 2.00
CA LEU A 105 1.34 -4.07 1.07
C LEU A 105 0.61 -4.10 -0.27
N ALA A 106 1.31 -3.78 -1.36
CA ALA A 106 0.83 -3.96 -2.73
C ALA A 106 1.67 -5.07 -3.39
N PRO A 107 1.23 -6.34 -3.32
CA PRO A 107 1.99 -7.45 -3.87
C PRO A 107 2.08 -7.33 -5.39
N LYS A 108 3.16 -7.89 -5.94
CA LYS A 108 3.30 -8.06 -7.38
C LYS A 108 2.58 -9.34 -7.82
N ASP A 109 1.89 -9.27 -8.95
CA ASP A 109 1.37 -10.45 -9.65
C ASP A 109 2.48 -11.31 -10.28
#